data_AF-A0A0C5RLE0-F1
#
_entry.id   AF-A0A0C5RLE0-F1
#
_cell.length_a   1.000
_cell.length_b   1.000
_cell.length_c   1.000
_cell.angle_alpha   90.00
_cell.angle_beta   90.00
_cell.angle_gamma   90.00
#
_symmetry.space_group_name_H-M   'P 1'
#
loop_
_entity.id
_entity.type
_entity.pdbx_description
1 polymer ?
#
loop_
_entity_poly.entity_id
_entity_poly.type
_entity_poly.pdbx_seq_one_letter_code
_entity_poly.pdbx_strand_id
1 'polypeptide(L)'
;MKAKTIKILSLIAFCAVPIAAVAVACKKSQPESKPEKGSKNNTQQNHQKQVAPVKTTYSVTYGLNDDQSFVQSSKTFVDQVNEFANKKDDYIKFDVNVKGVKINKQFEREQFLNNELKKFQNFDFKKDLITKPEKDDINVAFETSTEAKEVEKVLQDEFNNFYVPIKWFNEDLKAAIQKVDRSLGLSITKEKATKANKLNEYNAVVKMIKDFLARYLVSFNEDLEFTKINQDLNKGWSLNITLRNTKTGSSTGNIKLDLKKPDEKWSEQEIDAKNQEASFAKRMVQKILDRLDNTFIENIAKTFYLILLLDDNNQVAAKLSKVIANQSYNFIKSKIPLLRVKFVEKFAKKIIAKQGKKVLDLLQNRIKRAQS
;
A
#
# COMPACT_ATOMS: atom_id res chain seq x y z
N MET A 1 -0.18 38.55 41.07
CA MET A 1 0.88 37.93 40.24
C MET A 1 0.44 37.95 38.79
N LYS A 2 1.25 38.52 37.90
CA LYS A 2 0.95 38.79 36.49
C LYS A 2 1.27 37.54 35.63
N ALA A 3 0.33 37.12 34.79
CA ALA A 3 0.59 36.15 33.73
C ALA A 3 1.28 36.85 32.54
N LYS A 4 2.45 36.36 32.13
CA LYS A 4 3.12 36.79 30.90
C LYS A 4 2.83 35.77 29.80
N THR A 5 2.12 36.23 28.78
CA THR A 5 1.96 35.55 27.49
C THR A 5 3.24 35.74 26.67
N ILE A 6 3.89 34.66 26.24
CA ILE A 6 4.99 34.71 25.27
C ILE A 6 4.40 34.34 23.91
N LYS A 7 4.30 35.33 23.01
CA LYS A 7 4.09 35.11 21.57
C LYS A 7 5.44 34.83 20.93
N ILE A 8 5.62 33.65 20.33
CA ILE A 8 6.75 33.37 19.43
C ILE A 8 6.25 33.67 18.01
N LEU A 9 6.66 34.82 17.47
CA LEU A 9 6.67 35.06 16.03
C LEU A 9 7.88 34.31 15.45
N SER A 10 7.64 33.23 14.68
CA SER A 10 8.68 32.67 13.81
C SER A 10 8.60 33.37 12.45
N LEU A 11 9.49 34.34 12.27
CA LEU A 11 9.83 34.99 11.01
C LEU A 11 10.53 33.95 10.11
N ILE A 12 9.94 33.58 8.97
CA ILE A 12 10.66 32.85 7.92
C ILE A 12 10.84 33.82 6.75
N ALA A 13 12.06 34.33 6.63
CA ALA A 13 12.51 35.10 5.48
C ALA A 13 12.66 34.15 4.28
N PHE A 14 11.84 34.34 3.23
CA PHE A 14 12.09 33.72 1.93
C PHE A 14 13.02 34.64 1.12
N CYS A 15 14.24 34.17 0.87
CA CYS A 15 15.12 34.76 -0.13
C CYS A 15 14.41 34.72 -1.49
N ALA A 16 14.17 35.90 -2.07
CA ALA A 16 13.68 36.03 -3.43
C ALA A 16 14.76 35.59 -4.42
N VAL A 17 14.42 34.67 -5.33
CA VAL A 17 15.19 34.43 -6.56
C VAL A 17 14.30 34.87 -7.72
N PRO A 18 14.80 35.71 -8.66
CA PRO A 18 13.98 36.24 -9.74
C PRO A 18 13.77 35.18 -10.82
N ILE A 19 12.51 34.87 -11.14
CA ILE A 19 12.18 34.11 -12.36
C ILE A 19 12.00 35.14 -13.48
N ALA A 20 12.97 35.17 -14.39
CA ALA A 20 12.93 35.95 -15.61
C ALA A 20 11.71 35.57 -16.46
N ALA A 21 10.88 36.56 -16.77
CA ALA A 21 9.81 36.45 -17.74
C ALA A 21 10.40 36.30 -19.15
N VAL A 22 10.26 35.12 -19.75
CA VAL A 22 10.52 34.93 -21.18
C VAL A 22 9.24 35.31 -21.92
N ALA A 23 9.18 36.55 -22.39
CA ALA A 23 8.19 37.00 -23.36
C ALA A 23 8.50 36.37 -24.72
N VAL A 24 7.65 35.46 -25.19
CA VAL A 24 7.68 34.98 -26.58
C VAL A 24 6.88 35.96 -27.43
N ALA A 25 7.57 36.94 -28.01
CA ALA A 25 7.03 37.75 -29.08
C ALA A 25 7.23 37.02 -30.42
N CYS A 26 6.13 36.62 -31.06
CA CYS A 26 6.10 36.21 -32.46
C CYS A 26 6.59 37.37 -33.35
N LYS A 27 7.57 37.12 -34.23
CA LYS A 27 7.96 38.05 -35.29
C LYS A 27 8.24 37.31 -36.60
N LYS A 28 7.44 37.61 -37.62
CA LYS A 28 7.66 37.51 -39.08
C LYS A 28 6.51 38.30 -39.73
N SER A 29 6.64 39.24 -40.66
CA SER A 29 7.78 39.84 -41.39
C SER A 29 7.26 41.00 -42.28
N GLN A 30 8.10 42.05 -42.43
CA GLN A 30 8.25 43.03 -43.56
C GLN A 30 7.13 44.03 -43.95
N PRO A 31 7.45 45.13 -44.69
CA PRO A 31 8.62 46.04 -44.65
C PRO A 31 8.24 47.56 -44.71
N GLU A 32 9.27 48.41 -44.73
CA GLU A 32 9.30 49.89 -44.69
C GLU A 32 8.49 50.65 -45.76
N SER A 33 7.95 51.81 -45.36
CA SER A 33 7.86 53.03 -46.19
C SER A 33 7.83 54.30 -45.32
N LYS A 34 8.39 55.38 -45.88
CA LYS A 34 8.81 56.68 -45.28
C LYS A 34 7.70 57.51 -44.61
N PRO A 35 8.06 58.53 -43.78
CA PRO A 35 7.10 59.44 -43.15
C PRO A 35 6.76 60.62 -44.07
N GLU A 36 5.47 60.95 -44.19
CA GLU A 36 5.03 62.27 -44.67
C GLU A 36 4.21 62.99 -43.58
N LYS A 37 4.59 64.25 -43.36
CA LYS A 37 3.93 65.22 -42.48
C LYS A 37 2.60 65.64 -43.11
N GLY A 38 1.54 65.67 -42.32
CA GLY A 38 0.27 66.31 -42.67
C GLY A 38 -0.63 66.49 -41.44
N SER A 39 -1.12 67.70 -41.24
CA SER A 39 -1.65 68.25 -39.99
C SER A 39 -3.18 68.17 -39.89
N LYS A 40 -3.67 68.34 -38.64
CA LYS A 40 -4.98 68.83 -38.18
C LYS A 40 -6.09 67.82 -37.81
N ASN A 41 -6.31 67.78 -36.50
CA ASN A 41 -7.57 67.82 -35.77
C ASN A 41 -8.79 67.11 -36.39
N ASN A 42 -9.17 66.00 -35.79
CA ASN A 42 -10.56 65.83 -35.35
C ASN A 42 -10.59 65.04 -34.04
N THR A 43 -11.02 65.71 -32.98
CA THR A 43 -11.24 65.16 -31.65
C THR A 43 -12.47 64.25 -31.71
N GLN A 44 -12.30 63.01 -32.14
CA GLN A 44 -13.29 61.97 -31.87
C GLN A 44 -13.12 61.56 -30.40
N GLN A 45 -14.13 61.87 -29.60
CA GLN A 45 -14.32 61.33 -28.26
C GLN A 45 -14.26 59.80 -28.35
N ASN A 46 -13.07 59.28 -28.06
CA ASN A 46 -12.83 57.87 -27.89
C ASN A 46 -13.62 57.47 -26.64
N HIS A 47 -14.82 56.92 -26.81
CA HIS A 47 -15.44 56.11 -25.77
C HIS A 47 -14.44 54.99 -25.53
N GLN A 48 -13.60 55.15 -24.51
CA GLN A 48 -12.83 54.04 -23.95
C GLN A 48 -13.87 53.00 -23.58
N LYS A 49 -14.04 51.99 -24.45
CA LYS A 49 -14.64 50.72 -24.07
C LYS A 49 -13.94 50.36 -22.77
N GLN A 50 -14.67 50.37 -21.66
CA GLN A 50 -14.20 49.78 -20.41
C GLN A 50 -13.77 48.37 -20.79
N VAL A 51 -12.45 48.17 -20.88
CA VAL A 51 -11.88 46.85 -21.10
C VAL A 51 -12.26 46.09 -19.85
N ALA A 52 -13.16 45.11 -20.00
CA ALA A 52 -13.53 44.24 -18.89
C ALA A 52 -12.24 43.74 -18.23
N PRO A 53 -12.16 43.75 -16.88
CA PRO A 53 -10.94 43.33 -16.20
C PRO A 53 -10.53 41.94 -16.70
N VAL A 54 -9.24 41.79 -17.04
CA VAL A 54 -8.70 40.53 -17.53
C VAL A 54 -8.88 39.49 -16.44
N LYS A 55 -9.70 38.47 -16.71
CA LYS A 55 -9.93 37.40 -15.73
C LYS A 55 -8.63 36.65 -15.46
N THR A 56 -8.32 36.40 -14.20
CA THR A 56 -7.08 35.74 -13.78
C THR A 56 -7.31 34.28 -13.39
N THR A 57 -6.29 33.44 -13.58
CA THR A 57 -6.36 32.00 -13.37
C THR A 57 -5.19 31.53 -12.51
N TYR A 58 -5.50 30.81 -11.43
CA TYR A 58 -4.52 30.10 -10.61
C TYR A 58 -4.35 28.67 -11.13
N SER A 59 -3.14 28.31 -11.56
CA SER A 59 -2.84 26.97 -12.10
C SER A 59 -2.25 26.04 -11.04
N VAL A 60 -2.85 24.86 -10.91
CA VAL A 60 -2.37 23.76 -10.08
C VAL A 60 -1.95 22.61 -10.98
N THR A 61 -0.70 22.19 -10.87
CA THR A 61 -0.13 21.12 -11.70
C THR A 61 0.23 19.92 -10.86
N TYR A 62 -0.14 18.72 -11.31
CA TYR A 62 0.23 17.48 -10.64
C TYR A 62 0.66 16.40 -11.62
N GLY A 63 1.84 15.82 -11.36
CA GLY A 63 2.36 14.68 -12.09
C GLY A 63 2.40 13.45 -11.19
N LEU A 64 1.70 12.39 -11.58
CA LEU A 64 1.69 11.11 -10.89
C LEU A 64 2.41 10.06 -11.73
N ASN A 65 3.70 9.89 -11.44
CA ASN A 65 4.58 8.89 -12.00
C ASN A 65 5.00 7.86 -10.93
N ASP A 66 5.62 6.75 -11.35
CA ASP A 66 6.14 5.70 -10.45
C ASP A 66 7.48 6.10 -9.78
N ASP A 67 7.63 7.34 -9.29
CA ASP A 67 8.86 7.84 -8.66
C ASP A 67 8.74 8.05 -7.13
N GLN A 68 9.89 8.25 -6.46
CA GLN A 68 10.00 8.35 -5.00
C GLN A 68 9.46 9.67 -4.41
N SER A 69 9.12 10.66 -5.25
CA SER A 69 8.67 11.99 -4.79
C SER A 69 7.18 12.06 -4.50
N PHE A 70 6.45 10.97 -4.76
CA PHE A 70 4.98 10.87 -4.71
C PHE A 70 4.33 11.52 -3.48
N VAL A 71 4.94 11.35 -2.32
CA VAL A 71 4.36 11.86 -1.06
C VAL A 71 4.52 13.37 -1.00
N GLN A 72 5.73 13.86 -1.28
CA GLN A 72 6.00 15.29 -1.27
C GLN A 72 5.19 15.99 -2.37
N SER A 73 5.06 15.38 -3.55
CA SER A 73 4.24 15.93 -4.63
C SER A 73 2.74 15.94 -4.27
N SER A 74 2.22 14.91 -3.61
CA SER A 74 0.83 14.87 -3.14
C SER A 74 0.56 15.93 -2.06
N LYS A 75 1.51 16.16 -1.15
CA LYS A 75 1.45 17.25 -0.17
C LYS A 75 1.44 18.61 -0.86
N THR A 76 2.39 18.87 -1.76
CA THR A 76 2.47 20.14 -2.49
C THR A 76 1.19 20.42 -3.28
N PHE A 77 0.63 19.40 -3.93
CA PHE A 77 -0.62 19.52 -4.67
C PHE A 77 -1.79 19.94 -3.76
N VAL A 78 -1.95 19.27 -2.62
CA VAL A 78 -2.96 19.62 -1.61
C VAL A 78 -2.75 21.03 -1.05
N ASP A 79 -1.50 21.41 -0.78
CA ASP A 79 -1.15 22.74 -0.27
C ASP A 79 -1.51 23.84 -1.29
N GLN A 80 -1.22 23.64 -2.59
CA GLN A 80 -1.60 24.56 -3.67
C GLN A 80 -3.13 24.74 -3.80
N VAL A 81 -3.88 23.64 -3.69
CA VAL A 81 -5.35 23.69 -3.73
C VAL A 81 -5.92 24.46 -2.53
N ASN A 82 -5.34 24.28 -1.34
CA ASN A 82 -5.74 25.05 -0.17
C ASN A 82 -5.33 26.52 -0.26
N GLU A 83 -4.18 26.82 -0.89
CA GLU A 83 -3.69 28.20 -1.06
C GLU A 83 -4.65 29.04 -1.92
N PHE A 84 -5.31 28.42 -2.92
CA PHE A 84 -6.26 29.09 -3.80
C PHE A 84 -7.38 29.85 -3.05
N ALA A 85 -7.80 29.34 -1.88
CA ALA A 85 -8.80 30.01 -1.04
C ALA A 85 -8.40 31.44 -0.67
N ASN A 86 -7.10 31.70 -0.54
CA ASN A 86 -6.55 33.00 -0.16
C ASN A 86 -6.15 33.88 -1.36
N LYS A 87 -6.25 33.37 -2.59
CA LYS A 87 -5.94 34.12 -3.81
C LYS A 87 -7.15 34.93 -4.28
N LYS A 88 -6.94 35.88 -5.19
CA LYS A 88 -8.02 36.71 -5.79
C LYS A 88 -8.37 36.30 -7.22
N ASP A 89 -7.87 35.16 -7.69
CA ASP A 89 -8.08 34.69 -9.06
C ASP A 89 -9.54 34.27 -9.33
N ASP A 90 -10.02 34.57 -10.54
CA ASP A 90 -11.38 34.27 -11.00
C ASP A 90 -11.59 32.77 -11.26
N TYR A 91 -10.51 32.07 -11.63
CA TYR A 91 -10.54 30.64 -11.94
C TYR A 91 -9.42 29.88 -11.24
N ILE A 92 -9.67 28.59 -10.99
CA ILE A 92 -8.65 27.59 -10.72
C ILE A 92 -8.58 26.61 -11.88
N LYS A 93 -7.37 26.37 -12.39
CA LYS A 93 -7.11 25.41 -13.44
C LYS A 93 -6.27 24.26 -12.90
N PHE A 94 -6.68 23.04 -13.21
CA PHE A 94 -5.97 21.81 -12.88
C PHE A 94 -5.33 21.24 -14.14
N ASP A 95 -4.01 21.04 -14.08
CA ASP A 95 -3.21 20.36 -15.10
C ASP A 95 -2.61 19.08 -14.48
N VAL A 96 -3.33 17.97 -14.62
CA VAL A 96 -2.98 16.68 -13.99
C VAL A 96 -2.49 15.70 -15.04
N ASN A 97 -1.42 14.96 -14.76
CA ASN A 97 -0.93 13.84 -15.56
C ASN A 97 -0.81 12.58 -14.70
N VAL A 98 -1.58 11.54 -15.01
CA VAL A 98 -1.49 10.23 -14.36
C VAL A 98 -1.04 9.19 -15.37
N LYS A 99 0.22 8.74 -15.28
CA LYS A 99 0.79 7.73 -16.18
C LYS A 99 0.49 7.99 -17.67
N GLY A 100 0.70 9.24 -18.10
CA GLY A 100 0.50 9.68 -19.48
C GLY A 100 -0.93 10.09 -19.83
N VAL A 101 -1.92 9.89 -18.93
CA VAL A 101 -3.27 10.43 -19.12
C VAL A 101 -3.32 11.84 -18.57
N LYS A 102 -3.54 12.82 -19.46
CA LYS A 102 -3.66 14.22 -19.09
C LYS A 102 -5.11 14.57 -18.81
N ILE A 103 -5.37 15.16 -17.66
CA ILE A 103 -6.65 15.79 -17.32
C ILE A 103 -6.40 17.29 -17.22
N ASN A 104 -7.19 18.06 -17.96
CA ASN A 104 -7.21 19.52 -17.90
C ASN A 104 -8.62 19.97 -17.56
N LYS A 105 -8.81 20.65 -16.43
CA LYS A 105 -10.13 21.13 -16.03
C LYS A 105 -10.01 22.47 -15.31
N GLN A 106 -10.94 23.37 -15.60
CA GLN A 106 -11.00 24.70 -15.01
C GLN A 106 -12.34 24.86 -14.30
N PHE A 107 -12.31 25.50 -13.13
CA PHE A 107 -13.50 25.86 -12.37
C PHE A 107 -13.54 27.36 -12.11
N GLU A 108 -14.75 27.92 -12.09
CA GLU A 108 -14.98 29.24 -11.53
C GLU A 108 -14.68 29.24 -10.04
N ARG A 109 -14.14 30.36 -9.53
CA ARG A 109 -13.76 30.51 -8.12
C ARG A 109 -14.90 30.13 -7.18
N GLU A 110 -16.07 30.74 -7.35
CA GLU A 110 -17.19 30.52 -6.43
C GLU A 110 -17.67 29.08 -6.47
N GLN A 111 -17.77 28.48 -7.67
CA GLN A 111 -18.11 27.08 -7.83
C GLN A 111 -17.13 26.18 -7.09
N PHE A 112 -15.82 26.42 -7.23
CA PHE A 112 -14.80 25.61 -6.58
C PHE A 112 -14.79 25.80 -5.06
N LEU A 113 -14.80 27.04 -4.57
CA LEU A 113 -14.73 27.31 -3.13
C LEU A 113 -15.96 26.83 -2.37
N ASN A 114 -17.15 27.05 -2.93
CA ASN A 114 -18.40 26.75 -2.23
C ASN A 114 -18.82 25.28 -2.33
N ASN A 115 -18.40 24.57 -3.38
CA ASN A 115 -18.83 23.19 -3.60
C ASN A 115 -17.68 22.20 -3.43
N GLU A 116 -16.56 22.40 -4.14
CA GLU A 116 -15.52 21.36 -4.24
C GLU A 116 -14.49 21.44 -3.11
N LEU A 117 -14.02 22.64 -2.75
CA LEU A 117 -13.03 22.83 -1.70
C LEU A 117 -13.58 22.45 -0.32
N LYS A 118 -14.84 22.79 -0.01
CA LYS A 118 -15.49 22.38 1.25
C LYS A 118 -15.61 20.86 1.36
N LYS A 119 -16.00 20.16 0.29
CA LYS A 119 -16.07 18.68 0.26
C LYS A 119 -14.69 18.06 0.46
N PHE A 120 -13.67 18.64 -0.16
CA PHE A 120 -12.27 18.23 -0.01
C PHE A 120 -11.72 18.45 1.41
N GLN A 121 -11.98 19.61 2.03
CA GLN A 121 -11.48 19.97 3.36
C GLN A 121 -12.16 19.17 4.48
N ASN A 122 -13.45 18.87 4.33
CA ASN A 122 -14.23 18.11 5.31
C ASN A 122 -14.02 16.59 5.22
N PHE A 123 -13.10 16.13 4.36
CA PHE A 123 -12.84 14.70 4.23
C PHE A 123 -11.94 14.21 5.37
N ASP A 124 -12.54 13.45 6.30
CA ASP A 124 -11.82 12.74 7.36
C ASP A 124 -11.39 11.35 6.89
N PHE A 125 -10.12 11.25 6.48
CA PHE A 125 -9.54 10.02 5.95
C PHE A 125 -9.24 8.96 7.02
N LYS A 126 -9.22 9.32 8.31
CA LYS A 126 -8.87 8.39 9.38
C LYS A 126 -10.02 7.46 9.74
N LYS A 127 -11.25 7.97 9.74
CA LYS A 127 -12.44 7.20 10.15
C LYS A 127 -12.95 6.25 9.06
N ASP A 128 -12.77 6.61 7.79
CA ASP A 128 -13.44 5.93 6.68
C ASP A 128 -12.55 4.94 5.92
N LEU A 129 -11.22 5.01 6.04
CA LEU A 129 -10.33 4.23 5.17
C LEU A 129 -9.89 2.89 5.74
N ILE A 130 -9.66 2.74 7.05
CA ILE A 130 -9.08 1.51 7.59
C ILE A 130 -10.15 0.54 8.05
N THR A 131 -10.50 -0.37 7.16
CA THR A 131 -11.23 -1.59 7.55
C THR A 131 -10.32 -2.53 8.32
N LYS A 132 -10.90 -3.32 9.23
CA LYS A 132 -10.21 -4.41 9.94
C LYS A 132 -9.35 -5.23 8.97
N PRO A 133 -8.17 -5.73 9.41
CA PRO A 133 -7.32 -6.57 8.59
C PRO A 133 -8.13 -7.73 8.00
N GLU A 134 -8.19 -7.80 6.68
CA GLU A 134 -8.70 -9.01 6.03
C GLU A 134 -7.71 -10.14 6.25
N LYS A 135 -8.23 -11.35 6.50
CA LYS A 135 -7.42 -12.56 6.49
C LYS A 135 -6.95 -12.82 5.06
N ASP A 136 -5.66 -12.66 4.82
CA ASP A 136 -4.99 -13.17 3.64
C ASP A 136 -3.87 -14.09 4.09
N ASP A 137 -3.63 -15.14 3.30
CA ASP A 137 -2.57 -16.09 3.60
C ASP A 137 -1.25 -15.63 2.98
N ILE A 138 -0.18 -15.78 3.75
CA ILE A 138 1.19 -15.83 3.25
C ILE A 138 1.32 -17.15 2.48
N ASN A 139 1.31 -17.05 1.16
CA ASN A 139 1.54 -18.19 0.28
C ASN A 139 3.05 -18.42 0.08
N VAL A 140 3.59 -19.40 0.80
CA VAL A 140 5.01 -19.77 0.77
C VAL A 140 5.39 -20.28 -0.61
N ALA A 141 6.43 -19.69 -1.19
CA ALA A 141 6.97 -20.05 -2.49
C ALA A 141 8.48 -19.73 -2.55
N PHE A 142 9.23 -20.57 -3.25
CA PHE A 142 10.64 -20.36 -3.57
C PHE A 142 10.99 -21.15 -4.84
N GLU A 143 11.88 -20.61 -5.67
CA GLU A 143 12.38 -21.26 -6.89
C GLU A 143 13.86 -21.63 -6.74
N THR A 144 14.62 -20.85 -5.95
CA THR A 144 16.06 -21.00 -5.75
C THR A 144 16.44 -21.42 -4.33
N SER A 145 17.65 -21.94 -4.13
CA SER A 145 18.18 -22.27 -2.80
C SER A 145 18.33 -21.05 -1.88
N THR A 146 18.54 -19.86 -2.42
CA THR A 146 18.58 -18.62 -1.63
C THR A 146 17.20 -18.29 -1.07
N GLU A 147 16.18 -18.30 -1.93
CA GLU A 147 14.78 -18.10 -1.49
C GLU A 147 14.33 -19.20 -0.53
N ALA A 148 14.80 -20.44 -0.69
CA ALA A 148 14.51 -21.54 0.24
C ALA A 148 15.01 -21.25 1.67
N LYS A 149 16.18 -20.63 1.83
CA LYS A 149 16.69 -20.18 3.15
C LYS A 149 15.86 -19.04 3.74
N GLU A 150 15.33 -18.15 2.89
CA GLU A 150 14.43 -17.09 3.36
C GLU A 150 13.09 -17.68 3.85
N VAL A 151 12.59 -18.72 3.19
CA VAL A 151 11.40 -19.48 3.63
C VAL A 151 11.63 -20.10 5.01
N GLU A 152 12.79 -20.72 5.24
CA GLU A 152 13.15 -21.26 6.57
C GLU A 152 13.03 -20.19 7.64
N LYS A 153 13.67 -19.04 7.42
CA LYS A 153 13.65 -17.93 8.38
C LYS A 153 12.24 -17.41 8.65
N VAL A 154 11.44 -17.20 7.60
CA VAL A 154 10.08 -16.65 7.77
C VAL A 154 9.17 -17.63 8.51
N LEU A 155 9.24 -18.93 8.21
CA LEU A 155 8.43 -19.93 8.91
C LEU A 155 8.87 -20.08 10.38
N GLN A 156 10.17 -19.99 10.65
CA GLN A 156 10.70 -19.97 12.01
C GLN A 156 10.26 -18.71 12.78
N ASP A 157 10.37 -17.53 12.16
CA ASP A 157 9.94 -16.26 12.76
C ASP A 157 8.41 -16.23 13.00
N GLU A 158 7.63 -16.95 12.18
CA GLU A 158 6.18 -17.08 12.35
C GLU A 158 5.81 -18.04 13.48
N PHE A 159 6.33 -19.27 13.47
CA PHE A 159 5.81 -20.36 14.31
C PHE A 159 6.67 -20.70 15.53
N ASN A 160 7.89 -20.18 15.64
CA ASN A 160 8.67 -20.42 16.85
C ASN A 160 7.98 -19.80 18.06
N ASN A 161 7.92 -20.59 19.13
CA ASN A 161 7.22 -20.33 20.37
C ASN A 161 5.69 -20.38 20.29
N PHE A 162 5.10 -20.91 19.21
CA PHE A 162 3.65 -21.13 19.17
C PHE A 162 3.24 -22.25 20.12
N TYR A 163 2.17 -22.02 20.86
CA TYR A 163 1.55 -23.04 21.68
C TYR A 163 0.76 -24.00 20.80
N VAL A 164 0.90 -25.31 21.00
CA VAL A 164 0.11 -26.30 20.26
C VAL A 164 -0.67 -27.19 21.21
N PRO A 165 -1.96 -27.49 20.94
CA PRO A 165 -2.75 -28.34 21.82
C PRO A 165 -2.06 -29.69 22.06
N ILE A 166 -2.07 -30.15 23.31
CA ILE A 166 -1.40 -31.41 23.68
C ILE A 166 -1.94 -32.58 22.90
N LYS A 167 -3.27 -32.67 22.80
CA LYS A 167 -3.97 -33.67 22.00
C LYS A 167 -3.52 -33.66 20.54
N TRP A 168 -3.44 -32.47 19.92
CA TRP A 168 -3.04 -32.38 18.52
C TRP A 168 -1.59 -32.82 18.29
N PHE A 169 -0.64 -32.33 19.11
CA PHE A 169 0.77 -32.61 18.88
C PHE A 169 1.19 -33.99 19.42
N ASN A 170 0.98 -34.26 20.70
CA ASN A 170 1.52 -35.46 21.36
C ASN A 170 0.68 -36.72 21.13
N GLU A 171 -0.58 -36.59 20.69
CA GLU A 171 -1.46 -37.74 20.43
C GLU A 171 -1.77 -37.88 18.94
N ASP A 172 -2.52 -36.94 18.35
CA ASP A 172 -3.06 -37.07 17.00
C ASP A 172 -1.96 -37.11 15.93
N LEU A 173 -1.05 -36.11 15.93
CA LEU A 173 0.05 -36.04 14.96
C LEU A 173 1.02 -37.21 15.14
N LYS A 174 1.35 -37.54 16.39
CA LYS A 174 2.20 -38.69 16.72
C LYS A 174 1.62 -40.00 16.18
N ALA A 175 0.34 -40.26 16.45
CA ALA A 175 -0.35 -41.46 15.98
C ALA A 175 -0.42 -41.49 14.44
N ALA A 176 -0.62 -40.34 13.78
CA ALA A 176 -0.61 -40.24 12.33
C ALA A 176 0.77 -40.57 11.73
N ILE A 177 1.85 -40.05 12.32
CA ILE A 177 3.23 -40.37 11.92
C ILE A 177 3.52 -41.87 12.11
N GLN A 178 3.11 -42.45 13.24
CA GLN A 178 3.29 -43.88 13.54
C GLN A 178 2.55 -44.83 12.59
N LYS A 179 1.48 -44.36 11.93
CA LYS A 179 0.79 -45.13 10.88
C LYS A 179 1.59 -45.21 9.58
N VAL A 180 2.47 -44.24 9.32
CA VAL A 180 3.37 -44.21 8.16
C VAL A 180 4.61 -45.06 8.44
N ASP A 181 5.23 -44.89 9.61
CA ASP A 181 6.40 -45.65 10.04
C ASP A 181 6.29 -45.96 11.55
N ARG A 182 6.27 -47.25 11.90
CA ARG A 182 6.14 -47.73 13.29
C ARG A 182 7.47 -47.75 14.05
N SER A 183 8.59 -47.44 13.40
CA SER A 183 9.87 -47.37 14.08
C SER A 183 9.85 -46.30 15.18
N LEU A 184 10.73 -46.44 16.18
CA LEU A 184 10.79 -45.55 17.35
C LEU A 184 11.06 -44.07 16.97
N GLY A 185 11.41 -43.77 15.73
CA GLY A 185 11.61 -42.42 15.23
C GLY A 185 10.32 -41.82 14.68
N LEU A 186 9.90 -40.67 15.21
CA LEU A 186 8.78 -39.87 14.68
C LEU A 186 9.19 -39.07 13.43
N SER A 187 9.96 -39.69 12.54
CA SER A 187 10.51 -39.10 11.32
C SER A 187 10.10 -39.91 10.11
N ILE A 188 9.39 -39.28 9.18
CA ILE A 188 8.90 -39.90 7.94
C ILE A 188 9.39 -39.10 6.73
N THR A 189 9.60 -39.80 5.60
CA THR A 189 9.90 -39.16 4.32
C THR A 189 8.95 -39.66 3.25
N LYS A 190 8.69 -38.81 2.25
CA LYS A 190 7.81 -39.15 1.14
C LYS A 190 8.33 -40.37 0.38
N GLU A 191 9.63 -40.46 0.13
CA GLU A 191 10.24 -41.58 -0.61
C GLU A 191 10.06 -42.91 0.11
N LYS A 192 10.24 -42.93 1.44
CA LYS A 192 10.03 -44.14 2.25
C LYS A 192 8.56 -44.54 2.26
N ALA A 193 7.66 -43.59 2.44
CA ALA A 193 6.23 -43.84 2.42
C ALA A 193 5.76 -44.40 1.07
N THR A 194 6.27 -43.86 -0.06
CA THR A 194 5.98 -44.40 -1.39
C THR A 194 6.46 -45.85 -1.53
N LYS A 195 7.70 -46.15 -1.12
CA LYS A 195 8.25 -47.52 -1.18
C LYS A 195 7.49 -48.51 -0.30
N ALA A 196 6.92 -48.04 0.82
CA ALA A 196 6.14 -48.86 1.75
C ALA A 196 4.63 -48.93 1.43
N ASN A 197 4.17 -48.35 0.31
CA ASN A 197 2.75 -48.20 -0.03
C ASN A 197 1.93 -47.48 1.07
N LYS A 198 2.53 -46.45 1.68
CA LYS A 198 1.99 -45.62 2.78
C LYS A 198 1.83 -44.15 2.41
N LEU A 199 1.72 -43.85 1.11
CA LEU A 199 1.61 -42.48 0.60
C LEU A 199 0.34 -41.78 1.08
N ASN A 200 -0.77 -42.51 1.24
CA ASN A 200 -2.03 -41.95 1.73
C ASN A 200 -1.91 -41.49 3.20
N GLU A 201 -1.31 -42.32 4.05
CA GLU A 201 -1.04 -41.99 5.45
C GLU A 201 -0.05 -40.82 5.55
N TYR A 202 0.99 -40.78 4.70
CA TYR A 202 1.92 -39.66 4.63
C TYR A 202 1.20 -38.35 4.27
N ASN A 203 0.35 -38.39 3.23
CA ASN A 203 -0.43 -37.23 2.81
C ASN A 203 -1.42 -36.77 3.88
N ALA A 204 -1.95 -37.67 4.71
CA ALA A 204 -2.78 -37.31 5.85
C ALA A 204 -1.96 -36.53 6.90
N VAL A 205 -0.72 -36.93 7.20
CA VAL A 205 0.18 -36.17 8.09
C VAL A 205 0.48 -34.79 7.49
N VAL A 206 0.82 -34.71 6.20
CA VAL A 206 1.04 -33.44 5.50
C VAL A 206 -0.18 -32.53 5.61
N LYS A 207 -1.39 -33.08 5.41
CA LYS A 207 -2.64 -32.32 5.53
C LYS A 207 -2.83 -31.77 6.94
N MET A 208 -2.63 -32.58 7.98
CA MET A 208 -2.74 -32.13 9.38
C MET A 208 -1.80 -30.95 9.67
N ILE A 209 -0.56 -31.01 9.18
CA ILE A 209 0.41 -29.93 9.33
C ILE A 209 -0.03 -28.69 8.55
N LYS A 210 -0.42 -28.84 7.27
CA LYS A 210 -0.90 -27.71 6.45
C LYS A 210 -2.14 -27.04 7.06
N ASP A 211 -3.08 -27.82 7.58
CA ASP A 211 -4.28 -27.30 8.24
C ASP A 211 -3.93 -26.50 9.50
N PHE A 212 -2.97 -26.97 10.31
CA PHE A 212 -2.47 -26.22 11.46
C PHE A 212 -1.83 -24.89 11.04
N LEU A 213 -0.95 -24.89 10.03
CA LEU A 213 -0.27 -23.68 9.56
C LEU A 213 -1.25 -22.68 8.92
N ALA A 214 -2.27 -23.18 8.21
CA ALA A 214 -3.31 -22.36 7.58
C ALA A 214 -4.20 -21.63 8.59
N ARG A 215 -4.42 -22.18 9.81
CA ARG A 215 -5.12 -21.46 10.89
C ARG A 215 -4.44 -20.13 11.24
N TYR A 216 -3.15 -20.02 10.97
CA TYR A 216 -2.33 -18.84 11.22
C TYR A 216 -1.86 -18.17 9.92
N LEU A 217 -2.70 -18.20 8.89
CA LEU A 217 -2.53 -17.47 7.62
C LEU A 217 -1.31 -17.90 6.81
N VAL A 218 -0.88 -19.16 6.90
CA VAL A 218 0.23 -19.68 6.09
C VAL A 218 -0.26 -20.80 5.19
N SER A 219 -0.10 -20.60 3.88
CA SER A 219 -0.38 -21.59 2.84
C SER A 219 0.88 -21.88 2.03
N PHE A 220 0.85 -22.95 1.24
CA PHE A 220 1.99 -23.38 0.42
C PHE A 220 1.59 -23.40 -1.04
N ASN A 221 2.48 -22.94 -1.90
CA ASN A 221 2.31 -23.05 -3.34
C ASN A 221 2.18 -24.53 -3.73
N GLU A 222 1.38 -24.82 -4.76
CA GLU A 222 1.15 -26.18 -5.29
C GLU A 222 2.45 -26.87 -5.73
N ASP A 223 3.44 -26.09 -6.15
CA ASP A 223 4.76 -26.59 -6.56
C ASP A 223 5.63 -27.00 -5.36
N LEU A 224 5.20 -26.75 -4.13
CA LEU A 224 5.95 -27.14 -2.93
C LEU A 224 5.40 -28.43 -2.32
N GLU A 225 6.29 -29.41 -2.20
CA GLU A 225 6.03 -30.66 -1.50
C GLU A 225 6.79 -30.75 -0.19
N PHE A 226 6.18 -31.39 0.80
CA PHE A 226 6.87 -31.82 2.02
C PHE A 226 7.61 -33.12 1.68
N THR A 227 8.93 -33.14 1.87
CA THR A 227 9.77 -34.32 1.59
C THR A 227 10.16 -35.06 2.86
N LYS A 228 10.27 -34.35 3.99
CA LYS A 228 10.59 -34.90 5.30
C LYS A 228 9.77 -34.20 6.37
N ILE A 229 9.27 -35.00 7.32
CA ILE A 229 8.58 -34.55 8.53
C ILE A 229 9.19 -35.29 9.71
N ASN A 230 9.59 -34.57 10.75
CA ASN A 230 10.05 -35.14 12.01
C ASN A 230 9.48 -34.39 13.20
N GLN A 231 8.79 -35.11 14.07
CA GLN A 231 8.28 -34.59 15.33
C GLN A 231 9.25 -34.93 16.47
N ASP A 232 9.70 -33.91 17.20
CA ASP A 232 10.47 -34.09 18.44
C ASP A 232 9.59 -33.76 19.65
N LEU A 233 9.58 -34.66 20.63
CA LEU A 233 8.86 -34.53 21.89
C LEU A 233 9.82 -34.49 23.10
N ASN A 234 11.11 -34.79 22.91
CA ASN A 234 12.06 -35.08 24.00
C ASN A 234 12.88 -33.86 24.43
N LYS A 235 13.27 -32.97 23.50
CA LYS A 235 14.12 -31.79 23.79
C LYS A 235 13.35 -30.47 23.70
N GLY A 236 12.09 -30.50 24.14
CA GLY A 236 11.09 -29.51 23.79
C GLY A 236 10.33 -29.92 22.53
N TRP A 237 9.13 -29.37 22.34
CA TRP A 237 8.29 -29.72 21.21
C TRP A 237 8.80 -29.05 19.96
N SER A 238 9.13 -29.82 18.92
CA SER A 238 9.48 -29.23 17.63
C SER A 238 8.94 -30.02 16.46
N LEU A 239 8.48 -29.30 15.45
CA LEU A 239 8.11 -29.85 14.15
C LEU A 239 9.19 -29.48 13.14
N ASN A 240 9.86 -30.49 12.63
CA ASN A 240 10.95 -30.35 11.66
C ASN A 240 10.42 -30.74 10.29
N ILE A 241 10.45 -29.82 9.34
CA ILE A 241 9.96 -30.06 7.98
C ILE A 241 11.01 -29.71 6.94
N THR A 242 11.01 -30.42 5.83
CA THR A 242 11.76 -30.08 4.63
C THR A 242 10.80 -29.94 3.46
N LEU A 243 10.96 -28.85 2.71
CA LEU A 243 10.16 -28.55 1.53
C LEU A 243 11.03 -28.65 0.29
N ARG A 244 10.45 -29.13 -0.81
CA ARG A 244 11.06 -29.15 -2.13
C ARG A 244 10.15 -28.48 -3.14
N ASN A 245 10.72 -27.65 -4.00
CA ASN A 245 10.05 -27.18 -5.20
C ASN A 245 10.11 -28.29 -6.26
N THR A 246 8.95 -28.78 -6.71
CA THR A 246 8.84 -29.88 -7.67
C THR A 246 9.25 -29.48 -9.09
N LYS A 247 9.14 -28.20 -9.44
CA LYS A 247 9.54 -27.65 -10.75
C LYS A 247 11.04 -27.42 -10.87
N THR A 248 11.67 -26.86 -9.85
CA THR A 248 13.09 -26.48 -9.91
C THR A 248 14.01 -27.46 -9.19
N GLY A 249 13.47 -28.34 -8.36
CA GLY A 249 14.24 -29.27 -7.53
C GLY A 249 14.90 -28.64 -6.30
N SER A 250 14.90 -27.30 -6.18
CA SER A 250 15.39 -26.58 -5.00
C SER A 250 14.71 -27.08 -3.74
N SER A 251 15.44 -27.18 -2.64
CA SER A 251 14.91 -27.65 -1.36
C SER A 251 15.36 -26.74 -0.23
N THR A 252 14.53 -26.63 0.79
CA THR A 252 14.95 -26.06 2.07
C THR A 252 15.92 -27.02 2.76
N GLY A 253 16.67 -26.52 3.73
CA GLY A 253 17.25 -27.34 4.77
C GLY A 253 16.17 -27.90 5.71
N ASN A 254 16.53 -28.02 6.99
CA ASN A 254 15.59 -28.43 8.03
C ASN A 254 14.92 -27.19 8.64
N ILE A 255 13.65 -26.96 8.30
CA ILE A 255 12.83 -25.94 8.96
C ILE A 255 12.40 -26.51 10.31
N LYS A 256 13.10 -26.12 11.38
CA LYS A 256 12.73 -26.47 12.76
C LYS A 256 11.79 -25.42 13.32
N LEU A 257 10.53 -25.80 13.53
CA LEU A 257 9.53 -24.99 14.22
C LEU A 257 9.55 -25.40 15.70
N ASP A 258 10.09 -24.53 16.55
CA ASP A 258 10.17 -24.76 18.00
C ASP A 258 8.84 -24.38 18.64
N LEU A 259 8.03 -25.37 19.00
CA LEU A 259 6.68 -25.21 19.54
C LEU A 259 6.69 -25.27 21.07
N LYS A 260 5.66 -24.71 21.71
CA LYS A 260 5.48 -24.71 23.16
C LYS A 260 4.33 -25.60 23.59
N LYS A 261 4.52 -26.26 24.73
CA LYS A 261 3.43 -26.89 25.47
C LYS A 261 2.56 -25.77 26.09
N PRO A 262 1.23 -25.76 25.87
CA PRO A 262 0.33 -24.84 26.54
C PRO A 262 0.21 -25.22 28.02
N ASP A 263 -0.26 -24.27 28.84
CA ASP A 263 -0.75 -24.60 30.17
C ASP A 263 -1.94 -25.58 30.03
N GLU A 264 -1.99 -26.59 30.89
CA GLU A 264 -3.01 -27.64 30.83
C GLU A 264 -4.43 -27.10 31.04
N LYS A 265 -4.56 -25.91 31.63
CA LYS A 265 -5.85 -25.23 31.83
C LYS A 265 -6.29 -24.39 30.64
N TRP A 266 -5.42 -24.14 29.67
CA TRP A 266 -5.77 -23.29 28.52
C TRP A 266 -6.71 -24.02 27.57
N SER A 267 -7.81 -23.36 27.25
CA SER A 267 -8.70 -23.73 26.15
C SER A 267 -8.01 -23.53 24.78
N GLU A 268 -8.53 -24.20 23.74
CA GLU A 268 -8.06 -23.97 22.37
C GLU A 268 -8.20 -22.50 21.94
N GLN A 269 -9.23 -21.80 22.44
CA GLN A 269 -9.43 -20.37 22.15
C GLN A 269 -8.35 -19.49 22.77
N GLU A 270 -7.90 -19.79 24.00
CA GLU A 270 -6.81 -19.06 24.65
C GLU A 270 -5.47 -19.31 23.95
N ILE A 271 -5.20 -20.56 23.54
CA ILE A 271 -4.04 -20.92 22.73
C ILE A 271 -4.04 -20.12 21.42
N ASP A 272 -5.18 -20.10 20.72
CA ASP A 272 -5.31 -19.37 19.46
C ASP A 272 -5.13 -17.86 19.64
N ALA A 273 -5.69 -17.28 20.71
CA ALA A 273 -5.51 -15.86 21.01
C ALA A 273 -4.03 -15.52 21.24
N LYS A 274 -3.31 -16.34 22.04
CA LYS A 274 -1.88 -16.16 22.30
C LYS A 274 -1.02 -16.31 21.04
N ASN A 275 -1.30 -17.31 20.21
CA ASN A 275 -0.58 -17.51 18.96
C ASN A 275 -0.86 -16.39 17.96
N GLN A 276 -2.10 -15.90 17.88
CA GLN A 276 -2.42 -14.76 17.03
C GLN A 276 -1.68 -13.49 17.48
N GLU A 277 -1.51 -13.23 18.78
CA GLU A 277 -0.69 -12.12 19.28
C GLU A 277 0.80 -12.27 18.92
N ALA A 278 1.30 -13.52 18.92
CA ALA A 278 2.68 -13.84 18.58
C ALA A 278 2.97 -13.89 17.07
N SER A 279 1.95 -14.03 16.22
CA SER A 279 2.06 -14.16 14.76
C SER A 279 2.81 -12.99 14.12
N PHE A 280 3.89 -13.30 13.39
CA PHE A 280 4.61 -12.31 12.61
C PHE A 280 3.75 -11.78 11.45
N ALA A 281 2.99 -12.65 10.78
CA ALA A 281 2.05 -12.31 9.71
C ALA A 281 1.04 -11.27 10.18
N LYS A 282 0.38 -11.49 11.32
CA LYS A 282 -0.57 -10.54 11.90
C LYS A 282 0.10 -9.21 12.25
N ARG A 283 1.27 -9.24 12.91
CA ARG A 283 2.04 -8.02 13.24
C ARG A 283 2.48 -7.26 11.99
N MET A 284 2.82 -7.95 10.91
CA MET A 284 3.20 -7.35 9.65
C MET A 284 1.99 -6.69 8.97
N VAL A 285 0.84 -7.36 8.92
CA VAL A 285 -0.40 -6.75 8.42
C VAL A 285 -0.72 -5.50 9.24
N GLN A 286 -0.66 -5.57 10.57
CA GLN A 286 -0.90 -4.40 11.42
C GLN A 286 0.10 -3.28 11.13
N LYS A 287 1.40 -3.57 11.02
CA LYS A 287 2.42 -2.57 10.64
C LYS A 287 2.16 -1.97 9.28
N ILE A 288 1.71 -2.75 8.29
CA ILE A 288 1.32 -2.21 6.98
C ILE A 288 0.16 -1.25 7.16
N LEU A 289 -0.89 -1.64 7.89
CA LEU A 289 -2.07 -0.81 8.12
C LEU A 289 -1.76 0.46 8.92
N ASP A 290 -0.96 0.39 9.99
CA ASP A 290 -0.54 1.56 10.79
C ASP A 290 0.28 2.56 9.96
N ARG A 291 1.09 2.05 9.02
CA ARG A 291 1.83 2.90 8.07
C ARG A 291 0.91 3.48 7.03
N LEU A 292 -0.18 2.79 6.72
CA LEU A 292 -1.25 3.31 5.88
C LEU A 292 -2.14 4.36 6.59
N ASP A 293 -2.19 4.35 7.93
CA ASP A 293 -3.02 5.24 8.78
C ASP A 293 -2.40 6.63 9.07
N ASN A 294 -1.09 6.77 8.90
CA ASN A 294 -0.43 8.03 9.23
C ASN A 294 -0.94 9.19 8.35
N THR A 295 -0.96 10.40 8.91
CA THR A 295 -1.26 11.71 8.25
C THR A 295 -0.55 11.89 6.89
N PHE A 296 0.54 11.16 6.67
CA PHE A 296 1.27 10.98 5.42
C PHE A 296 0.41 10.51 4.23
N ILE A 297 -0.66 9.73 4.46
CA ILE A 297 -1.62 9.28 3.44
C ILE A 297 -2.84 10.18 3.31
N GLU A 298 -3.12 11.05 4.28
CA GLU A 298 -4.24 11.98 4.18
C GLU A 298 -4.13 12.81 2.89
N ASN A 299 -2.95 13.37 2.62
CA ASN A 299 -2.70 14.13 1.38
C ASN A 299 -2.76 13.26 0.12
N ILE A 300 -2.40 11.98 0.21
CA ILE A 300 -2.46 11.02 -0.90
C ILE A 300 -3.92 10.74 -1.27
N ALA A 301 -4.75 10.45 -0.29
CA ALA A 301 -6.16 10.17 -0.51
C ALA A 301 -6.95 11.44 -0.92
N LYS A 302 -6.58 12.61 -0.38
CA LYS A 302 -7.00 13.95 -0.85
C LYS A 302 -6.65 14.18 -2.31
N THR A 303 -5.42 13.83 -2.70
CA THR A 303 -4.96 13.92 -4.09
C THR A 303 -5.81 13.03 -5.00
N PHE A 304 -6.08 11.78 -4.61
CA PHE A 304 -6.94 10.90 -5.42
C PHE A 304 -8.38 11.36 -5.50
N TYR A 305 -8.93 11.88 -4.42
CA TYR A 305 -10.26 12.49 -4.44
C TYR A 305 -10.34 13.59 -5.50
N LEU A 306 -9.36 14.51 -5.50
CA LEU A 306 -9.29 15.58 -6.49
C LEU A 306 -9.12 15.02 -7.89
N ILE A 307 -8.20 14.08 -8.13
CA ILE A 307 -8.03 13.48 -9.46
C ILE A 307 -9.31 12.83 -9.97
N LEU A 308 -10.02 12.09 -9.12
CA LEU A 308 -11.29 11.44 -9.48
C LEU A 308 -12.40 12.47 -9.73
N LEU A 309 -12.43 13.60 -9.01
CA LEU A 309 -13.35 14.71 -9.28
C LEU A 309 -13.11 15.35 -10.66
N LEU A 310 -11.85 15.35 -11.12
CA LEU A 310 -11.47 15.88 -12.42
C LEU A 310 -11.67 14.86 -13.56
N ASP A 311 -11.84 13.58 -13.25
CA ASP A 311 -11.92 12.46 -14.20
C ASP A 311 -13.35 12.19 -14.69
N ASP A 312 -13.91 13.14 -15.45
CA ASP A 312 -15.31 13.08 -15.94
C ASP A 312 -15.62 11.83 -16.78
N ASN A 313 -14.59 11.20 -17.38
CA ASN A 313 -14.74 10.03 -18.25
C ASN A 313 -14.24 8.72 -17.59
N ASN A 314 -13.92 8.75 -16.30
CA ASN A 314 -13.45 7.59 -15.52
C ASN A 314 -12.22 6.87 -16.14
N GLN A 315 -11.36 7.60 -16.86
CA GLN A 315 -10.22 7.06 -17.61
C GLN A 315 -9.00 6.78 -16.71
N VAL A 316 -8.98 7.37 -15.51
CA VAL A 316 -7.81 7.40 -14.62
C VAL A 316 -8.00 6.52 -13.40
N ALA A 317 -9.24 6.23 -12.98
CA ALA A 317 -9.55 5.38 -11.82
C ALA A 317 -8.83 4.02 -11.82
N ALA A 318 -8.82 3.29 -12.94
CA ALA A 318 -8.15 1.99 -13.04
C ALA A 318 -6.62 2.11 -12.92
N LYS A 319 -6.04 3.22 -13.39
CA LYS A 319 -4.60 3.50 -13.30
C LYS A 319 -4.19 3.91 -11.88
N LEU A 320 -5.05 4.64 -11.18
CA LEU A 320 -4.81 5.07 -9.79
C LEU A 320 -4.62 3.88 -8.85
N SER A 321 -5.42 2.81 -8.97
CA SER A 321 -5.31 1.63 -8.10
C SER A 321 -3.91 1.01 -8.14
N LYS A 322 -3.35 0.85 -9.35
CA LYS A 322 -2.00 0.32 -9.54
C LYS A 322 -0.93 1.28 -9.00
N VAL A 323 -1.12 2.59 -9.16
CA VAL A 323 -0.20 3.59 -8.62
C VAL A 323 -0.19 3.56 -7.09
N ILE A 324 -1.38 3.55 -6.46
CA ILE A 324 -1.54 3.47 -5.01
C ILE A 324 -0.80 2.28 -4.46
N ALA A 325 -1.04 1.11 -5.05
CA ALA A 325 -0.44 -0.14 -4.59
C ALA A 325 1.09 -0.08 -4.67
N ASN A 326 1.63 0.33 -5.83
CA ASN A 326 3.07 0.38 -6.03
C ASN A 326 3.76 1.43 -5.14
N GLN A 327 3.19 2.62 -5.05
CA GLN A 327 3.78 3.72 -4.29
C GLN A 327 3.71 3.46 -2.78
N SER A 328 2.56 3.00 -2.28
CA SER A 328 2.42 2.62 -0.88
C SER A 328 3.37 1.48 -0.53
N TYR A 329 3.52 0.48 -1.41
CA TYR A 329 4.52 -0.57 -1.23
C TYR A 329 5.95 -0.02 -1.19
N ASN A 330 6.34 0.84 -2.12
CA ASN A 330 7.68 1.43 -2.16
C ASN A 330 7.99 2.27 -0.91
N PHE A 331 7.00 2.94 -0.36
CA PHE A 331 7.13 3.65 0.90
C PHE A 331 7.34 2.68 2.08
N ILE A 332 6.52 1.64 2.18
CA ILE A 332 6.50 0.72 3.32
C ILE A 332 7.69 -0.27 3.29
N LYS A 333 8.14 -0.72 2.11
CA LYS A 333 9.19 -1.76 1.96
C LYS A 333 10.50 -1.41 2.65
N SER A 334 10.84 -0.12 2.74
CA SER A 334 12.06 0.36 3.41
C SER A 334 11.97 0.31 4.94
N LYS A 335 10.75 0.19 5.49
CA LYS A 335 10.45 0.29 6.92
C LYS A 335 10.13 -1.05 7.58
N ILE A 336 9.92 -2.11 6.79
CA ILE A 336 9.62 -3.46 7.28
C ILE A 336 10.66 -4.44 6.69
N PRO A 337 11.63 -4.91 7.49
CA PRO A 337 12.80 -5.67 6.99
C PRO A 337 12.46 -6.92 6.18
N LEU A 338 11.44 -7.68 6.58
CA LEU A 338 11.06 -8.95 5.94
C LEU A 338 10.28 -8.77 4.62
N LEU A 339 9.90 -7.54 4.25
CA LEU A 339 9.25 -7.29 2.97
C LEU A 339 10.16 -7.49 1.75
N ARG A 340 11.46 -7.70 1.95
CA ARG A 340 12.41 -7.98 0.86
C ARG A 340 12.36 -9.44 0.39
N VAL A 341 11.78 -10.34 1.19
CA VAL A 341 11.58 -11.75 0.82
C VAL A 341 10.46 -11.83 -0.21
N LYS A 342 10.70 -12.43 -1.38
CA LYS A 342 9.82 -12.36 -2.57
C LYS A 342 8.36 -12.75 -2.31
N PHE A 343 8.12 -13.85 -1.59
CA PHE A 343 6.74 -14.28 -1.29
C PHE A 343 6.06 -13.41 -0.21
N VAL A 344 6.84 -12.85 0.71
CA VAL A 344 6.36 -11.87 1.71
C VAL A 344 6.05 -10.52 1.05
N GLU A 345 6.88 -10.10 0.09
CA GLU A 345 6.60 -8.94 -0.79
C GLU A 345 5.27 -9.13 -1.52
N LYS A 346 5.04 -10.31 -2.11
CA LYS A 346 3.79 -10.62 -2.82
C LYS A 346 2.59 -10.54 -1.87
N PHE A 347 2.72 -11.08 -0.66
CA PHE A 347 1.72 -10.98 0.39
C PHE A 347 1.41 -9.51 0.75
N ALA A 348 2.43 -8.72 1.04
CA ALA A 348 2.25 -7.31 1.40
C ALA A 348 1.64 -6.48 0.27
N LYS A 349 2.09 -6.69 -0.98
CA LYS A 349 1.48 -6.05 -2.16
C LYS A 349 0.01 -6.38 -2.29
N LYS A 350 -0.42 -7.61 -1.98
CA LYS A 350 -1.82 -8.02 -1.99
C LYS A 350 -2.64 -7.25 -0.94
N ILE A 351 -2.16 -7.17 0.29
CA ILE A 351 -2.78 -6.39 1.38
C ILE A 351 -2.94 -4.93 0.98
N ILE A 352 -1.85 -4.30 0.52
CA ILE A 352 -1.83 -2.90 0.11
C ILE A 352 -2.77 -2.65 -1.07
N ALA A 353 -2.79 -3.53 -2.08
CA ALA A 353 -3.67 -3.39 -3.23
C ALA A 353 -5.16 -3.48 -2.85
N LYS A 354 -5.53 -4.42 -1.97
CA LYS A 354 -6.89 -4.51 -1.44
C LYS A 354 -7.29 -3.25 -0.68
N GLN A 355 -6.41 -2.76 0.18
CA GLN A 355 -6.64 -1.55 0.94
C GLN A 355 -6.75 -0.32 0.03
N GLY A 356 -5.88 -0.18 -0.97
CA GLY A 356 -5.95 0.87 -1.98
C GLY A 356 -7.23 0.82 -2.81
N LYS A 357 -7.72 -0.38 -3.15
CA LYS A 357 -9.01 -0.54 -3.85
C LYS A 357 -10.17 -0.06 -2.98
N LYS A 358 -10.25 -0.47 -1.71
CA LYS A 358 -11.30 0.00 -0.79
C LYS A 358 -11.34 1.51 -0.68
N VAL A 359 -10.16 2.14 -0.56
CA VAL A 359 -10.03 3.60 -0.55
C VAL A 359 -10.61 4.20 -1.82
N LEU A 360 -10.24 3.70 -3.00
CA LEU A 360 -10.76 4.20 -4.28
C LEU A 360 -12.27 4.02 -4.42
N ASP A 361 -12.81 2.84 -4.07
CA ASP A 361 -14.25 2.56 -4.13
C ASP A 361 -15.04 3.52 -3.23
N LEU A 362 -14.54 3.81 -2.02
CA LEU A 362 -15.12 4.79 -1.11
C LEU A 362 -15.12 6.21 -1.71
N LEU A 363 -13.99 6.62 -2.29
CA LEU A 363 -13.85 7.93 -2.93
C LEU A 363 -14.82 8.09 -4.10
N GLN A 364 -14.89 7.10 -4.99
CA GLN A 364 -15.79 7.11 -6.14
C GLN A 364 -17.26 7.17 -5.72
N ASN A 365 -17.66 6.38 -4.71
CA ASN A 365 -19.04 6.39 -4.21
C ASN A 365 -19.42 7.74 -3.59
N ARG A 366 -18.50 8.40 -2.88
CA ARG A 366 -18.76 9.74 -2.34
C ARG A 366 -18.87 10.80 -3.44
N ILE A 367 -18.01 10.76 -4.46
CA ILE A 367 -18.09 11.69 -5.60
C ILE A 367 -19.44 11.54 -6.30
N LYS A 368 -19.88 10.30 -6.57
CA LYS A 368 -21.20 10.03 -7.16
C LYS A 368 -22.35 10.61 -6.32
N ARG A 369 -22.34 10.38 -5.00
CA ARG A 369 -23.36 10.94 -4.09
C ARG A 369 -23.33 12.47 -3.99
N ALA A 370 -22.18 13.08 -4.24
CA ALA A 370 -22.03 14.54 -4.21
C ALA A 370 -22.41 15.22 -5.54
N GLN A 371 -22.69 14.42 -6.57
CA GLN A 371 -23.13 14.84 -7.91
C GLN A 371 -24.61 14.53 -8.18
N SER A 372 -25.19 13.56 -7.45
CA SER A 372 -26.64 13.30 -7.35
C SER A 372 -27.30 14.26 -6.38
#